data_AF-A0A6V7IL40-F1
#
_entry.id   AF-A0A6V7IL40-F1
#
_cell.length_a   1.000
_cell.length_b   1.000
_cell.length_c   1.000
_cell.angle_alpha   90.00
_cell.angle_beta   90.00
_cell.angle_gamma   90.00
#
_symmetry.space_group_name_H-M   'P 1'
#
loop_
_entity.id
_entity.type
_entity.pdbx_description
1 polymer ?
#
loop_
_entity_poly.entity_id
_entity_poly.type
_entity_poly.pdbx_seq_one_letter_code
_entity_poly.pdbx_strand_id
1 'polypeptide(L)' 'HAIMCYLVGKYGKDDSLYPKDLVKRALIDQRLYFDTEVLAPLLRAMA' A
#
# COMPACT_ATOMS: atom_id res chain seq x y z
N HIS A 1 3.62 3.59 3.81
CA HIS A 1 2.95 3.46 2.49
C HIS A 1 2.82 4.75 1.69
N ALA A 2 2.50 5.90 2.30
CA ALA A 2 2.19 7.15 1.57
C ALA A 2 3.24 7.58 0.51
N ILE A 3 4.54 7.47 0.83
CA ILE A 3 5.62 7.79 -0.12
C ILE A 3 5.55 6.91 -1.38
N MET A 4 5.30 5.60 -1.22
CA MET A 4 5.18 4.67 -2.35
C MET A 4 3.96 5.03 -3.22
N CYS A 5 2.81 5.30 -2.60
CA CYS A 5 1.61 5.72 -3.33
C CYS A 5 1.84 7.04 -4.10
N TYR A 6 2.59 7.99 -3.52
CA TYR A 6 2.97 9.23 -4.21
C TYR A 6 3.87 8.97 -5.42
N LEU A 7 4.91 8.14 -5.26
CA LEU A 7 5.83 7.83 -6.33
C LEU A 7 5.12 7.15 -7.51
N VAL A 8 4.26 6.17 -7.22
CA VAL A 8 3.44 5.50 -8.25
C VAL A 8 2.46 6.50 -8.87
N GLY A 9 1.75 7.30 -8.07
CA GLY A 9 0.76 8.25 -8.56
C GLY A 9 1.35 9.37 -9.42
N LYS A 10 2.58 9.82 -9.13
CA LYS A 10 3.22 10.94 -9.83
C LYS A 10 4.11 10.49 -11.00
N TYR A 11 4.80 9.36 -10.86
CA TYR A 11 5.84 8.93 -11.80
C TYR A 11 5.56 7.57 -12.44
N GLY A 12 4.47 6.89 -12.08
CA GLY A 12 4.07 5.62 -12.69
C GLY A 12 3.73 5.78 -14.17
N LYS A 13 4.22 4.85 -15.00
CA LYS A 13 3.88 4.79 -16.44
C LYS A 13 2.43 4.32 -16.66
N ASP A 14 1.93 3.53 -15.72
CA ASP A 14 0.57 3.00 -15.67
C ASP A 14 0.13 2.93 -14.20
N ASP A 15 -1.11 2.51 -13.96
CA ASP A 15 -1.69 2.38 -12.63
C ASP A 15 -1.68 0.92 -12.11
N SER A 16 -0.89 0.02 -12.70
CA SER A 16 -0.88 -1.40 -12.32
C SER A 16 -0.53 -1.66 -10.86
N LEU A 17 0.35 -0.83 -10.28
CA LEU A 17 0.79 -0.94 -8.89
C LEU A 17 -0.15 -0.26 -7.88
N TYR A 18 -0.87 0.77 -8.31
CA TYR A 18 -1.81 1.51 -7.46
C TYR A 18 -3.00 2.03 -8.29
N PRO A 19 -3.92 1.12 -8.67
CA PRO A 19 -4.99 1.36 -9.63
C PRO A 19 -5.81 2.58 -9.27
N LYS A 20 -6.29 3.35 -10.27
CA LYS A 20 -7.21 4.47 -10.03
C LYS A 20 -8.64 4.03 -9.76
N ASP A 21 -8.99 2.83 -10.21
CA ASP A 21 -10.27 2.19 -9.87
C ASP A 21 -10.42 2.07 -8.35
N LEU A 22 -11.52 2.61 -7.83
CA LEU A 22 -11.73 2.78 -6.40
C LEU A 22 -11.85 1.43 -5.66
N VAL A 23 -12.47 0.43 -6.29
CA VAL A 23 -12.69 -0.89 -5.66
C VAL A 23 -11.37 -1.64 -5.56
N LYS A 24 -10.58 -1.68 -6.64
CA LYS A 24 -9.24 -2.28 -6.63
C LYS A 24 -8.29 -1.56 -5.67
N ARG A 25 -8.34 -0.23 -5.65
CA ARG A 25 -7.52 0.58 -4.74
C ARG A 25 -7.88 0.33 -3.28
N ALA A 26 -9.16 0.24 -2.95
CA ALA A 26 -9.61 -0.03 -1.58
C ALA A 26 -9.02 -1.33 -1.02
N LEU A 27 -8.93 -2.39 -1.85
CA LEU A 27 -8.29 -3.65 -1.45
C LEU A 27 -6.78 -3.49 -1.21
N ILE A 28 -6.10 -2.69 -2.03
CA ILE A 28 -4.68 -2.39 -1.83
C ILE A 28 -4.49 -1.56 -0.55
N ASP A 29 -5.27 -0.49 -0.36
CA ASP A 29 -5.21 0.35 0.84
C ASP A 29 -5.45 -0.45 2.12
N GLN A 30 -6.43 -1.36 2.12
CA GLN A 30 -6.66 -2.28 3.22
C GLN A 30 -5.41 -3.10 3.57
N ARG A 31 -4.69 -3.62 2.56
CA ARG A 31 -3.45 -4.40 2.75
C ARG A 31 -2.30 -3.53 3.25
N LEU A 32 -2.17 -2.31 2.74
CA LEU A 32 -1.16 -1.34 3.20
C LEU A 32 -1.39 -0.94 4.67
N TYR A 33 -2.65 -0.78 5.07
CA TYR A 33 -3.00 -0.57 6.48
C TYR A 33 -2.70 -1.80 7.34
N PHE A 34 -3.09 -2.99 6.89
CA PHE A 34 -2.76 -4.25 7.57
C PHE A 34 -1.25 -4.42 7.79
N ASP A 35 -0.43 -4.10 6.77
CA ASP A 35 1.03 -4.16 6.90
C ASP A 35 1.55 -3.23 8.00
N THR A 36 1.01 -2.00 8.07
CA THR A 36 1.45 -0.98 9.04
C THR A 36 1.02 -1.32 10.47
N GLU A 37 -0.24 -1.74 10.65
CA GLU A 37 -0.86 -1.87 11.98
C GLU A 37 -0.73 -3.26 12.58
N VAL A 38 -0.56 -4.29 11.74
CA VAL A 38 -0.55 -5.69 12.19
C VAL A 38 0.77 -6.37 11.85
N LEU A 39 1.13 -6.41 10.57
CA LEU A 39 2.25 -7.24 10.14
C LEU A 39 3.61 -6.71 10.64
N ALA A 40 3.92 -5.44 10.41
CA ALA A 40 5.20 -4.86 10.79
C ALA A 40 5.41 -4.83 12.33
N PRO A 41 4.42 -4.46 13.16
CA PRO A 41 4.53 -4.58 14.61
C PRO A 41 4.74 -6.02 15.08
N LEU A 42 3.99 -6.97 14.51
CA LEU A 42 4.12 -8.39 14.86
C LEU A 42 5.52 -8.93 14.53
N LEU A 43 6.04 -8.63 13.34
CA LEU A 43 7.38 -9.03 12.93
C LEU A 43 8.45 -8.48 13.88
N ARG A 44 8.30 -7.22 14.31
CA ARG A 44 9.23 -6.60 15.29
C ARG A 44 9.17 -7.26 16.66
N ALA A 45 8.02 -7.78 17.08
CA ALA A 45 7.88 -8.48 18.37
C ALA A 45 8.51 -9.88 18.37
N MET A 46 8.76 -10.47 17.19
CA MET A 46 9.35 -11.80 17.04
C MET A 46 10.88 -11.77 16.82
N ALA A 47 11.48 -10.59 16.63
CA ALA A 47 12.91 -10.39 16.42
C ALA A 47 13.61 -10.00 17.73
#